data_AF-A0A9X9PS52-F1
#
_entry.id   AF-A0A9X9PS52-F1
#
_cell.length_a   1.000
_cell.length_b   1.000
_cell.length_c   1.000
_cell.angle_alpha   90.00
_cell.angle_beta   90.00
_cell.angle_gamma   90.00
#
_symmetry.space_group_name_H-M   'P 1'
#
loop_
_entity.id
_entity.type
_entity.pdbx_description
1 polymer ?
#
loop_
_entity_poly.entity_id
_entity_poly.type
_entity_poly.pdbx_seq_one_letter_code
_entity_poly.pdbx_strand_id
1 'polypeptide(L)'
;MRSANLASLSLFFGFLILESAADYVCSGGTRIPDNDVEARANQIYSRGVSLNASRTPGQDRVEDIEFDGDADSGDLAFTGDFYPQITSSGTYKITVDYPSKKILLLETTVFVGGNIVVNCKKH
;
A
#
# COMPACT_ATOMS: atom_id res chain seq x y z
N MET A 1 -45.68 33.09 -22.82
CA MET A 1 -45.77 31.93 -21.89
C MET A 1 -44.77 30.88 -22.34
N ARG A 2 -44.16 30.21 -21.36
CA ARG A 2 -43.00 29.30 -21.46
C ARG A 2 -43.27 28.09 -22.36
N SER A 3 -42.27 27.71 -23.14
CA SER A 3 -42.00 26.31 -23.47
C SER A 3 -40.51 26.17 -23.77
N ALA A 4 -39.74 25.95 -22.69
CA ALA A 4 -38.43 25.36 -22.76
C ALA A 4 -38.63 23.85 -22.98
N ASN A 5 -38.01 23.28 -24.01
CA ASN A 5 -37.70 21.86 -24.04
C ASN A 5 -36.27 21.71 -24.56
N LEU A 6 -35.38 21.58 -23.59
CA LEU A 6 -34.01 21.11 -23.72
C LEU A 6 -34.03 19.69 -24.27
N ALA A 7 -33.40 19.48 -25.42
CA ALA A 7 -32.92 18.17 -25.84
C ALA A 7 -31.42 18.27 -26.11
N SER A 8 -30.65 18.53 -25.05
CA SER A 8 -29.21 18.27 -25.07
C SER A 8 -28.99 16.86 -24.53
N LEU A 9 -29.13 15.89 -25.45
CA LEU A 9 -28.61 14.54 -25.24
C LEU A 9 -27.18 14.53 -25.79
N SER A 10 -26.26 15.09 -25.03
CA SER A 10 -24.84 14.89 -25.26
C SER A 10 -24.35 13.99 -24.15
N LEU A 11 -24.41 12.69 -24.47
CA LEU A 11 -23.83 11.60 -23.72
C LEU A 11 -22.43 12.02 -23.22
N PHE A 12 -22.32 12.16 -21.91
CA PHE A 12 -21.04 12.11 -21.21
C PHE A 12 -20.39 10.77 -21.58
N PHE A 13 -19.58 10.75 -22.63
CA PHE A 13 -18.46 9.82 -22.73
C PHE A 13 -17.43 10.28 -21.70
N GLY A 14 -17.78 10.11 -20.42
CA GLY A 14 -16.85 10.24 -19.31
C GLY A 14 -15.88 9.10 -19.45
N PHE A 15 -14.71 9.42 -20.01
CA PHE A 15 -13.42 8.79 -19.72
C PHE A 15 -13.53 7.52 -18.87
N LEU A 16 -13.76 6.38 -19.51
CA LEU A 16 -13.21 5.14 -19.03
C LEU A 16 -11.71 5.31 -19.16
N ILE A 17 -11.08 5.94 -18.16
CA ILE A 17 -9.65 5.85 -17.98
C ILE A 17 -9.42 4.35 -17.84
N LEU A 18 -8.87 3.73 -18.87
CA LEU A 18 -8.16 2.47 -18.73
C LEU A 18 -7.01 2.77 -17.77
N GLU A 19 -7.28 2.78 -16.47
CA GLU A 19 -6.28 2.47 -15.47
C GLU A 19 -5.89 1.03 -15.82
N SER A 20 -4.77 0.92 -16.52
CA SER A 20 -4.00 -0.31 -16.56
C SER A 20 -3.93 -0.80 -15.12
N ALA A 21 -4.70 -1.83 -14.78
CA ALA A 21 -4.69 -2.41 -13.45
C ALA A 21 -3.31 -3.06 -13.27
N ALA A 22 -2.38 -2.29 -12.69
CA ALA A 22 -1.10 -2.81 -12.27
C ALA A 22 -1.36 -3.80 -11.13
N ASP A 23 -0.59 -4.87 -11.10
CA ASP A 23 -0.70 -5.89 -10.06
C ASP A 23 0.68 -6.09 -9.42
N TYR A 24 0.69 -6.37 -8.12
CA TYR A 24 1.82 -7.00 -7.48
C TYR A 24 1.74 -8.51 -7.64
N VAL A 25 2.80 -9.11 -8.18
CA VAL A 25 2.96 -10.55 -8.29
C VAL A 25 3.91 -11.02 -7.19
N CYS A 26 3.40 -11.83 -6.27
CA CYS A 26 4.15 -12.40 -5.15
C CYS A 26 4.73 -13.77 -5.49
N SER A 27 5.68 -14.24 -4.66
CA SER A 27 6.39 -15.50 -4.90
C SER A 27 5.50 -16.73 -4.86
N GLY A 28 4.41 -16.69 -4.08
CA GLY A 28 3.36 -17.70 -4.05
C GLY A 28 2.46 -17.73 -5.30
N GLY A 29 2.68 -16.84 -6.27
CA GLY A 29 1.83 -16.67 -7.47
C GLY A 29 0.59 -15.81 -7.23
N THR A 30 0.37 -15.37 -5.99
CA THR A 30 -0.68 -14.43 -5.61
C THR A 30 -0.53 -13.13 -6.38
N ARG A 31 -1.62 -12.66 -7.00
CA ARG A 31 -1.72 -11.36 -7.65
C ARG A 31 -2.55 -10.44 -6.78
N ILE A 32 -1.99 -9.29 -6.42
CA ILE A 32 -2.61 -8.32 -5.53
C ILE A 32 -2.77 -7.01 -6.32
N PRO A 33 -4.00 -6.48 -6.44
CA PRO A 33 -4.24 -5.23 -7.13
C PRO A 33 -3.40 -4.08 -6.54
N ASP A 34 -2.75 -3.30 -7.40
CA ASP A 34 -1.91 -2.17 -6.99
C ASP A 34 -2.69 -1.11 -6.21
N ASN A 35 -3.94 -0.85 -6.58
CA ASN A 35 -4.81 0.09 -5.88
C ASN A 35 -5.04 -0.29 -4.39
N ASP A 36 -5.15 -1.59 -4.08
CA ASP A 36 -5.29 -2.07 -2.71
C ASP A 36 -3.99 -1.85 -1.91
N VAL A 37 -2.84 -2.12 -2.54
CA VAL A 37 -1.51 -1.91 -1.95
C VAL A 37 -1.26 -0.43 -1.72
N GLU A 38 -1.53 0.42 -2.71
CA GLU A 38 -1.37 1.88 -2.62
C GLU A 38 -2.29 2.48 -1.56
N ALA A 39 -3.55 2.03 -1.48
CA ALA A 39 -4.48 2.49 -0.44
C ALA A 39 -3.95 2.20 0.97
N ARG A 40 -3.48 0.98 1.23
CA ARG A 40 -2.90 0.63 2.53
C ARG A 40 -1.56 1.33 2.77
N ALA A 41 -0.69 1.44 1.78
CA ALA A 41 0.58 2.13 1.89
C ALA A 41 0.41 3.60 2.28
N ASN A 42 -0.57 4.29 1.70
CA ASN A 42 -0.89 5.67 2.05
C ASN A 42 -1.39 5.82 3.50
N GLN A 43 -2.15 4.85 4.01
CA GLN A 43 -2.55 4.81 5.42
C GLN A 43 -1.33 4.58 6.34
N ILE A 44 -0.46 3.64 5.99
CA ILE A 44 0.78 3.36 6.74
C ILE A 44 1.66 4.61 6.77
N TYR A 45 1.87 5.27 5.63
CA TYR A 45 2.69 6.47 5.55
C TYR A 45 2.13 7.61 6.39
N SER A 46 0.84 7.94 6.23
CA SER A 46 0.22 9.04 6.97
C SER A 46 0.25 8.81 8.48
N ARG A 47 -0.04 7.59 8.93
CA ARG A 47 0.05 7.21 10.35
C ARG A 47 1.48 7.17 10.84
N GLY A 48 2.41 6.60 10.07
CA GLY A 48 3.83 6.56 10.40
C GLY A 48 4.41 7.96 10.61
N VAL A 49 4.11 8.92 9.73
CA VAL A 49 4.51 10.32 9.90
C VAL A 49 3.92 10.91 11.20
N SER A 50 2.62 10.71 11.44
CA SER A 50 1.95 11.24 12.64
C SER A 50 2.54 10.65 13.93
N LEU A 51 2.79 9.34 13.96
CA LEU A 51 3.29 8.63 15.13
C LEU A 51 4.78 8.92 15.37
N ASN A 52 5.59 9.04 14.31
CA ASN A 52 7.01 9.36 14.40
C ASN A 52 7.26 10.69 15.12
N ALA A 53 6.40 11.69 14.90
CA ALA A 53 6.50 13.00 15.58
C ALA A 53 6.35 12.92 17.10
N SER A 54 5.71 11.87 17.62
CA SER A 54 5.49 11.62 19.05
C SER A 54 6.27 10.44 19.61
N ARG A 55 7.09 9.78 18.78
CA ARG A 55 7.80 8.55 19.11
C ARG A 55 8.97 8.83 20.03
N THR A 56 9.16 7.98 21.04
CA THR A 56 10.34 8.08 21.92
C THR A 56 11.58 7.56 21.18
N PRO A 57 12.77 8.17 21.32
CA PRO A 57 14.00 7.67 20.70
C PRO A 57 14.25 6.19 21.03
N GLY A 58 14.59 5.41 20.00
CA GLY A 58 14.82 3.96 20.12
C GLY A 58 13.56 3.09 20.14
N GLN A 59 12.36 3.68 20.12
CA GLN A 59 11.13 2.94 19.97
C GLN A 59 10.96 2.49 18.50
N ASP A 60 11.00 1.20 18.24
CA ASP A 60 10.90 0.58 16.91
C ASP A 60 9.45 0.25 16.53
N ARG A 61 8.49 0.37 17.46
CA ARG A 61 7.07 0.12 17.19
C ARG A 61 6.16 1.02 18.00
N VAL A 62 5.14 1.55 17.32
CA VAL A 62 4.01 2.27 17.92
C VAL A 62 2.74 1.75 17.26
N GLU A 63 1.81 1.21 18.07
CA GLU A 63 0.59 0.58 17.56
C GLU A 63 0.90 -0.57 16.57
N ASP A 64 0.29 -0.55 15.39
CA ASP A 64 0.53 -1.47 14.26
C ASP A 64 1.58 -0.97 13.27
N ILE A 65 2.31 0.11 13.58
CA ILE A 65 3.39 0.64 12.74
C ILE A 65 4.74 0.32 13.37
N GLU A 66 5.54 -0.44 12.63
CA GLU A 66 6.96 -0.66 12.87
C GLU A 66 7.77 0.45 12.17
N PHE A 67 8.84 0.88 12.80
CA PHE A 67 9.72 1.95 12.34
C PHE A 67 11.12 1.39 12.17
N ASP A 68 11.55 1.33 10.92
CA ASP A 68 12.87 0.86 10.54
C ASP A 68 13.74 2.08 10.19
N GLY A 69 14.93 2.22 10.79
CA GLY A 69 15.85 3.33 10.51
C GLY A 69 15.54 4.64 11.25
N ASP A 70 16.15 5.73 10.78
CA ASP A 70 16.09 7.06 11.39
C ASP A 70 15.80 8.16 10.34
N ALA A 71 14.96 9.12 10.72
CA ALA A 71 14.62 10.26 9.88
C ALA A 71 15.85 11.14 9.62
N ASP A 72 16.76 11.25 10.59
CA ASP A 72 17.93 12.12 10.52
C ASP A 72 18.99 11.60 9.54
N SER A 73 19.07 10.28 9.33
CA SER A 73 19.87 9.63 8.28
C SER A 73 19.15 9.54 6.93
N GLY A 74 17.85 9.83 6.89
CA GLY A 74 17.03 9.74 5.69
C GLY A 74 16.73 8.29 5.25
N ASP A 75 16.84 7.33 6.16
CA ASP A 75 16.60 5.89 5.92
C ASP A 75 15.39 5.35 6.70
N LEU A 76 14.55 6.25 7.23
CA LEU A 76 13.32 5.87 7.91
C LEU A 76 12.32 5.20 6.96
N ALA A 77 11.77 4.07 7.37
CA ALA A 77 10.65 3.42 6.73
C ALA A 77 9.57 3.03 7.74
N PHE A 78 8.34 2.98 7.26
CA PHE A 78 7.17 2.57 8.04
C PHE A 78 6.66 1.23 7.55
N THR A 79 6.61 0.25 8.42
CA THR A 79 6.16 -1.10 8.09
C THR A 79 4.84 -1.40 8.81
N GLY A 80 3.87 -1.96 8.10
CA GLY A 80 2.58 -2.35 8.68
C GLY A 80 1.98 -3.58 8.01
N ASP A 81 1.10 -4.27 8.74
CA ASP A 81 0.42 -5.47 8.23
C ASP A 81 -0.53 -5.14 7.08
N PHE A 82 -0.64 -6.08 6.13
CA PHE A 82 -1.54 -6.02 5.00
C PHE A 82 -2.29 -7.34 4.82
N TYR A 83 -3.61 -7.23 4.68
CA TYR A 83 -4.52 -8.36 4.53
C TYR A 83 -5.26 -8.19 3.20
N PRO A 84 -4.72 -8.73 2.08
CA PRO A 84 -5.35 -8.56 0.78
C PRO A 84 -6.73 -9.23 0.78
N GLN A 85 -7.71 -8.64 0.07
CA GLN A 85 -9.08 -9.16 -0.01
C GLN A 85 -9.20 -10.33 -1.00
N ILE A 86 -8.23 -11.24 -0.96
CA ILE A 86 -8.13 -12.43 -1.80
C ILE A 86 -7.76 -13.63 -0.94
N THR A 87 -8.09 -14.83 -1.41
CA THR A 87 -7.68 -16.06 -0.74
C THR A 87 -6.19 -16.29 -0.94
N SER A 88 -5.38 -15.98 0.07
CA SER A 88 -3.95 -16.24 0.10
C SER A 88 -3.55 -16.96 1.38
N SER A 89 -2.63 -17.92 1.28
CA SER A 89 -2.02 -18.57 2.45
C SER A 89 -0.79 -17.82 2.99
N GLY A 90 -0.31 -16.81 2.28
CA GLY A 90 0.79 -15.95 2.71
C GLY A 90 0.37 -14.88 3.72
N THR A 91 1.33 -14.43 4.51
CA THR A 91 1.20 -13.21 5.34
C THR A 91 1.90 -12.06 4.64
N TYR A 92 1.29 -10.88 4.61
CA TYR A 92 1.82 -9.74 3.88
C TYR A 92 2.08 -8.54 4.79
N LYS A 93 3.16 -7.82 4.50
CA LYS A 93 3.48 -6.53 5.10
C LYS A 93 3.75 -5.52 4.00
N ILE A 94 3.46 -4.25 4.26
CA ILE A 94 3.82 -3.13 3.40
C ILE A 94 4.82 -2.27 4.15
N THR A 95 5.96 -2.00 3.52
CA THR A 95 6.96 -1.04 3.97
C THR A 95 6.92 0.17 3.05
N VAL A 96 6.92 1.37 3.64
CA VAL A 96 6.91 2.63 2.90
C VAL A 96 8.07 3.51 3.35
N ASP A 97 8.96 3.83 2.42
CA ASP A 97 10.12 4.69 2.68
C ASP A 97 9.70 6.14 2.93
N TYR A 98 10.28 6.78 3.93
CA TYR A 98 10.16 8.22 4.19
C TYR A 98 11.44 8.95 3.77
N PRO A 99 11.35 10.09 3.05
CA PRO A 99 10.13 10.77 2.60
C PRO A 99 9.65 10.33 1.20
N SER A 100 10.37 9.43 0.52
CA SER A 100 10.19 9.14 -0.91
C SER A 100 8.85 8.48 -1.27
N LYS A 101 8.16 7.89 -0.29
CA LYS A 101 6.93 7.08 -0.46
C LYS A 101 7.12 5.87 -1.37
N LYS A 102 8.34 5.35 -1.49
CA LYS A 102 8.56 4.09 -2.20
C LYS A 102 7.87 2.96 -1.44
N ILE A 103 7.04 2.19 -2.15
CA ILE A 103 6.23 1.11 -1.58
C ILE A 103 6.90 -0.23 -1.85
N LEU A 104 7.07 -1.02 -0.80
CA LEU A 104 7.50 -2.41 -0.86
C LEU A 104 6.39 -3.30 -0.28
N LEU A 105 5.88 -4.23 -1.08
CA LEU A 105 4.98 -5.28 -0.62
C LEU A 105 5.81 -6.54 -0.36
N LEU A 106 5.77 -7.04 0.87
CA LEU A 106 6.53 -8.19 1.34
C LEU A 106 5.57 -9.36 1.58
N GLU A 107 5.88 -10.52 1.02
CA GLU A 107 5.24 -11.80 1.33
C GLU A 107 6.14 -12.59 2.28
N THR A 108 5.60 -12.98 3.43
CA THR A 108 6.27 -13.90 4.35
C THR A 108 5.61 -15.27 4.24
N THR A 109 6.43 -16.27 3.91
CA THR A 109 6.03 -17.68 3.87
C THR A 109 6.70 -18.42 5.03
N VAL A 110 5.88 -19.07 5.85
CA VAL A 110 6.34 -19.84 7.02
C VAL A 110 6.40 -21.32 6.68
N PHE A 111 7.51 -21.99 6.99
CA PHE A 111 7.71 -23.42 6.81
C PHE A 111 8.45 -24.02 8.00
N VAL A 112 8.47 -25.36 8.09
CA VAL A 112 9.19 -26.06 9.15
C VAL A 112 10.69 -25.80 8.96
N GLY A 113 11.28 -24.96 9.81
CA GLY A 113 12.69 -24.56 9.74
C GLY A 113 12.94 -23.06 9.59
N GLY A 114 11.91 -22.22 9.39
CA GLY A 114 12.07 -20.77 9.38
C GLY A 114 10.99 -20.02 8.59
N ASN A 115 11.29 -18.75 8.29
CA ASN A 115 10.48 -17.87 7.47
C ASN A 115 11.31 -17.31 6.31
N ILE A 116 10.70 -17.23 5.13
CA ILE A 116 11.26 -16.50 3.98
C ILE A 116 10.41 -15.25 3.76
N VAL A 117 11.06 -14.11 3.59
CA VAL A 117 10.44 -12.83 3.24
C VAL A 117 10.87 -12.48 1.81
N VAL A 118 9.90 -12.24 0.92
CA VAL A 118 10.15 -11.92 -0.50
C VAL A 118 9.38 -10.67 -0.90
N ASN A 119 10.01 -9.81 -1.69
CA ASN A 119 9.34 -8.66 -2.28
C ASN A 119 8.45 -9.10 -3.44
N CYS A 120 7.17 -8.76 -3.40
CA CYS A 120 6.28 -8.85 -4.54
C CYS A 120 6.68 -7.80 -5.60
N LYS A 121 6.56 -8.16 -6.88
CA LYS A 121 6.96 -7.29 -8.00
C LYS A 121 5.74 -6.62 -8.60
N LYS A 122 5.78 -5.29 -8.75
CA LYS A 122 4.76 -4.52 -9.48
C LYS A 122 4.94 -4.76 -10.99
N HIS A 123 3.85 -5.11 -11.68
CA HIS A 123 3.77 -5.41 -13.11
C HIS A 123 2.78 -4.49 -13.82
#